data_AF-A0A7G6XH05-F1
#
_entry.id   AF-A0A7G6XH05-F1
#
_cell.length_a   1.000
_cell.length_b   1.000
_cell.length_c   1.000
_cell.angle_alpha   90.00
_cell.angle_beta   90.00
_cell.angle_gamma   90.00
#
_symmetry.space_group_name_H-M   'P 1'
#
loop_
_entity.id
_entity.type
_entity.pdbx_description
1 polymer ?
#
loop_
_entity_poly.entity_id
_entity_poly.type
_entity_poly.pdbx_seq_one_letter_code
_entity_poly.pdbx_strand_id
1 'polypeptide(L)'
;MQGLGFASFQAPEQGPADPRETFTDLRYGTVDAAQAARTGYKPAFVAARQTAKAGGPAAAAAADGPAPSAAVEPVLNDAEWLAMTGTTKEAGDLAKAKQAAPSQVQGKDIPPGGCIAESTRTLTGGGEQLYADLAQDINGQSYKESVKDSRVTKAFAAWSACMKGKGYSYKDPMQANDDPKFAVATVSAEEIAVATADVACKNETKLVDVWHGAEAQIQQKMINAKAKEMDAIKKAKQTALAHVQ
;
A
#
# COMPACT_ATOMS: atom_id res chain seq x y z
N MET A 1 0.30 16.15 18.53
CA MET A 1 0.39 14.79 19.14
C MET A 1 0.61 14.78 20.67
N GLN A 2 0.81 15.93 21.33
CA GLN A 2 1.11 15.98 22.78
C GLN A 2 -0.04 15.54 23.71
N GLY A 3 -1.28 15.45 23.21
CA GLY A 3 -2.46 15.00 23.98
C GLY A 3 -2.82 13.51 23.86
N LEU A 4 -2.10 12.73 23.03
CA LEU A 4 -2.44 11.32 22.74
C LEU A 4 -1.46 10.31 23.36
N GLY A 5 -0.60 10.74 24.28
CA GLY A 5 0.38 9.87 24.94
C GLY A 5 1.59 9.47 24.09
N PHE A 6 1.64 9.86 22.82
CA PHE A 6 2.77 9.61 21.90
C PHE A 6 3.84 10.72 21.97
N ALA A 7 4.23 11.15 23.17
CA ALA A 7 5.16 12.29 23.35
C ALA A 7 6.55 12.05 22.74
N SER A 8 6.95 10.79 22.53
CA SER A 8 8.22 10.37 21.95
C SER A 8 8.12 9.89 20.50
N PHE A 9 6.91 9.82 19.91
CA PHE A 9 6.78 9.35 18.53
C PHE A 9 7.12 10.48 17.56
N GLN A 10 8.24 10.32 16.86
CA GLN A 10 8.56 11.08 15.68
C GLN A 10 8.18 10.24 14.46
N ALA A 11 7.27 10.75 13.63
CA ALA A 11 7.05 10.16 12.32
C ALA A 11 8.41 10.21 11.59
N PRO A 12 8.92 9.08 11.08
CA PRO A 12 10.15 9.10 10.30
C PRO A 12 9.95 10.06 9.12
N GLU A 13 10.92 10.94 8.88
CA GLU A 13 10.94 11.72 7.64
C GLU A 13 10.88 10.73 6.49
N GLN A 14 9.80 10.76 5.73
CA GLN A 14 9.75 10.03 4.49
C GLN A 14 10.74 10.72 3.57
N GLY A 15 11.86 10.06 3.28
CA GLY A 15 12.75 10.48 2.22
C GLY A 15 11.97 10.72 0.93
N PRO A 16 12.50 11.48 -0.03
CA PRO A 16 11.79 11.73 -1.28
C PRO A 16 11.37 10.38 -1.85
N ALA A 17 10.06 10.16 -1.94
CA ALA A 17 9.54 9.01 -2.65
C ALA A 17 10.22 9.01 -4.01
N ASP A 18 10.77 7.88 -4.45
CA ASP A 18 10.85 7.69 -5.89
C ASP A 18 9.43 7.98 -6.39
N PRO A 19 9.22 9.00 -7.24
CA PRO A 19 7.88 9.42 -7.64
C PRO A 19 7.10 8.30 -8.34
N ARG A 20 7.70 7.12 -8.56
CA ARG A 20 7.11 5.95 -9.21
C ARG A 20 7.08 4.67 -8.36
N GLU A 21 7.45 4.72 -7.08
CA GLU A 21 7.34 3.56 -6.16
C GLU A 21 6.52 3.86 -4.90
N THR A 22 5.42 4.58 -5.04
CA THR A 22 4.40 4.55 -3.99
C THR A 22 3.64 3.21 -4.03
N PHE A 23 3.00 2.80 -2.92
CA PHE A 23 2.12 1.62 -2.91
C PHE A 23 1.06 1.65 -4.03
N THR A 24 0.65 2.85 -4.43
CA THR A 24 -0.32 3.05 -5.52
C THR A 24 0.29 2.67 -6.86
N ASP A 25 1.59 2.92 -7.08
CA ASP A 25 2.27 2.71 -8.36
C ASP A 25 2.58 1.24 -8.64
N LEU A 26 2.69 0.41 -7.59
CA LEU A 26 2.85 -1.04 -7.72
C LEU A 26 1.72 -1.71 -8.52
N ARG A 27 0.55 -1.05 -8.67
CA ARG A 27 -0.55 -1.54 -9.52
C ARG A 27 -0.21 -1.59 -11.00
N TYR A 28 0.86 -0.92 -11.44
CA TYR A 28 1.37 -0.97 -12.81
C TYR A 28 2.52 -1.99 -12.98
N GLY A 29 2.82 -2.77 -11.93
CA GLY A 29 3.92 -3.71 -11.85
C GLY A 29 5.28 -3.04 -11.62
N THR A 30 6.36 -3.79 -11.79
CA THR A 30 7.73 -3.26 -11.64
C THR A 30 8.03 -2.22 -12.74
N VAL A 31 8.56 -1.05 -12.35
CA VAL A 31 8.90 0.07 -13.26
C VAL A 31 10.30 0.64 -13.06
N ASP A 32 10.95 0.38 -11.92
CA ASP A 32 12.35 0.75 -11.67
C ASP A 32 13.29 -0.26 -12.33
N ALA A 33 14.09 0.21 -13.30
CA ALA A 33 15.07 -0.61 -14.00
C ALA A 33 16.21 -1.08 -13.08
N ALA A 34 16.62 -0.24 -12.13
CA ALA A 34 17.67 -0.58 -11.19
C ALA A 34 17.18 -1.63 -10.18
N GLN A 35 15.93 -1.52 -9.71
CA GLN A 35 15.30 -2.58 -8.91
C GLN A 35 15.18 -3.88 -9.70
N ALA A 36 14.59 -3.85 -10.91
CA ALA A 36 14.39 -5.04 -11.73
C ALA A 36 15.69 -5.83 -11.97
N ALA A 37 16.79 -5.11 -12.21
CA ALA A 37 18.12 -5.69 -12.41
C ALA A 37 18.72 -6.35 -11.13
N ARG A 38 18.26 -5.95 -9.94
CA ARG A 38 18.76 -6.47 -8.66
C ARG A 38 17.87 -7.54 -8.05
N THR A 39 16.55 -7.33 -8.09
CA THR A 39 15.58 -8.11 -7.31
C THR A 39 14.42 -8.64 -8.16
N GLY A 40 14.49 -8.54 -9.49
CA GLY A 40 13.45 -9.07 -10.36
C GLY A 40 12.11 -8.37 -10.12
N TYR A 41 11.04 -9.14 -9.90
CA TYR A 41 9.72 -8.61 -9.57
C TYR A 41 9.51 -8.40 -8.06
N LYS A 42 10.53 -8.63 -7.23
CA LYS A 42 10.45 -8.36 -5.79
C LYS A 42 10.75 -6.89 -5.52
N PRO A 43 9.81 -6.15 -4.91
CA PRO A 43 10.10 -4.81 -4.43
C PRO A 43 11.29 -4.84 -3.46
N ALA A 44 12.14 -3.82 -3.51
CA ALA A 44 13.37 -3.77 -2.72
C ALA A 44 13.14 -3.99 -1.22
N PHE A 45 12.02 -3.49 -0.66
CA PHE A 45 11.67 -3.68 0.75
C PHE A 45 11.33 -5.15 1.10
N VAL A 46 10.79 -5.92 0.16
CA VAL A 46 10.51 -7.36 0.37
C VAL A 46 11.80 -8.16 0.31
N ALA A 47 12.66 -7.88 -0.67
CA ALA A 47 13.96 -8.52 -0.82
C ALA A 47 14.89 -8.22 0.38
N ALA A 48 14.88 -6.99 0.89
CA ALA A 48 15.61 -6.61 2.10
C ALA A 48 15.14 -7.37 3.34
N ARG A 49 13.81 -7.55 3.52
CA ARG A 49 13.25 -8.33 4.64
C ARG A 49 13.61 -9.82 4.56
N GLN A 50 13.73 -10.37 3.35
CA GLN A 50 14.11 -11.77 3.12
C GLN A 50 15.61 -12.01 3.33
N THR A 51 16.47 -11.11 2.84
CA THR A 51 17.93 -11.19 3.06
C THR A 51 18.30 -11.02 4.53
N ALA A 52 17.59 -10.15 5.27
CA ALA A 52 17.73 -10.02 6.72
C ALA A 52 17.33 -11.31 7.47
N LYS A 53 16.29 -12.03 7.00
CA LYS A 53 15.91 -13.35 7.54
C LYS A 53 16.89 -14.47 7.17
N ALA A 54 17.64 -14.33 6.07
CA ALA A 54 18.59 -15.33 5.57
C ALA A 54 20.04 -15.12 6.04
N GLY A 55 20.33 -14.08 6.83
CA GLY A 55 21.65 -13.87 7.44
C GLY A 55 22.77 -13.43 6.49
N GLY A 56 22.44 -12.81 5.34
CA GLY A 56 23.43 -12.40 4.32
C GLY A 56 24.10 -11.03 4.58
N PRO A 57 25.35 -10.81 4.10
CA PRO A 57 26.15 -9.61 4.40
C PRO A 57 25.75 -8.32 3.64
N ALA A 58 24.69 -8.34 2.82
CA ALA A 58 24.28 -7.21 1.98
C ALA A 58 23.49 -6.10 2.71
N ALA A 59 23.31 -6.20 4.04
CA ALA A 59 22.56 -5.25 4.85
C ALA A 59 23.18 -3.83 4.93
N ALA A 60 24.36 -3.60 4.35
CA ALA A 60 25.13 -2.37 4.57
C ALA A 60 25.14 -1.37 3.38
N ALA A 61 24.62 -1.71 2.19
CA ALA A 61 24.90 -0.92 0.98
C ALA A 61 23.72 -0.15 0.35
N ALA A 62 22.53 -0.13 0.97
CA ALA A 62 21.36 0.59 0.43
C ALA A 62 20.61 1.44 1.48
N ALA A 63 21.31 1.89 2.52
CA ALA A 63 20.72 2.64 3.62
C ALA A 63 21.12 4.13 3.57
N ASP A 64 20.45 4.91 2.73
CA ASP A 64 20.23 6.35 3.00
C ASP A 64 18.87 6.57 3.70
N GLY A 65 18.27 5.49 4.22
CA GLY A 65 17.18 5.53 5.19
C GLY A 65 17.55 4.65 6.39
N PRO A 66 17.09 4.98 7.62
CA PRO A 66 17.33 4.13 8.77
C PRO A 66 16.87 2.71 8.44
N ALA A 67 17.74 1.73 8.69
CA ALA A 67 17.42 0.32 8.53
C ALA A 67 16.04 0.06 9.15
N PRO A 68 15.09 -0.61 8.46
CA PRO A 68 13.84 -0.98 9.09
C PRO A 68 14.23 -1.76 10.33
N SER A 69 13.85 -1.23 11.51
CA SER A 69 14.17 -1.89 12.76
C SER A 69 13.73 -3.35 12.60
N ALA A 70 14.51 -4.28 13.15
CA ALA A 70 14.13 -5.68 13.28
C ALA A 70 12.89 -5.86 14.20
N ALA A 71 11.91 -4.95 14.14
CA ALA A 71 10.57 -5.12 14.62
C ALA A 71 9.98 -6.33 13.89
N VAL A 72 10.17 -7.49 14.51
CA VAL A 72 9.09 -8.44 14.73
C VAL A 72 7.82 -7.60 14.85
N GLU A 73 6.87 -7.75 13.93
CA GLU A 73 5.57 -7.12 14.11
C GLU A 73 5.11 -7.47 15.51
N PRO A 74 4.81 -6.48 16.37
CA PRO A 74 4.54 -6.76 17.77
C PRO A 74 3.36 -7.72 17.83
N VAL A 75 3.64 -8.97 18.22
CA VAL A 75 2.59 -9.96 18.44
C VAL A 75 1.91 -9.53 19.72
N LEU A 76 0.80 -8.81 19.57
CA LEU A 76 0.03 -8.32 20.70
C LEU A 76 -0.43 -9.52 21.53
N ASN A 77 -0.17 -9.49 22.83
CA ASN A 77 -0.80 -10.44 23.75
C ASN A 77 -2.30 -10.13 23.88
N ASP A 78 -3.04 -10.99 24.57
CA ASP A 78 -4.51 -10.86 24.62
C ASP A 78 -4.96 -9.58 25.35
N ALA A 79 -4.21 -9.14 26.36
CA ALA A 79 -4.49 -7.91 27.09
C ALA A 79 -4.17 -6.66 26.24
N GLU A 80 -3.09 -6.68 25.47
CA GLU A 80 -2.74 -5.61 24.52
C GLU A 80 -3.74 -5.52 23.37
N TRP A 81 -4.15 -6.66 22.82
CA TRP A 81 -5.19 -6.74 21.81
C TRP A 81 -6.51 -6.17 22.33
N LEU A 82 -6.93 -6.61 23.52
CA LEU A 82 -8.14 -6.13 24.17
C LEU A 82 -8.09 -4.63 24.47
N ALA A 83 -6.96 -4.10 24.93
CA ALA A 83 -6.80 -2.65 25.13
C ALA A 83 -6.89 -1.88 23.80
N MET A 84 -6.27 -2.42 22.74
CA MET A 84 -6.22 -1.78 21.43
C MET A 84 -7.58 -1.76 20.71
N THR A 85 -8.29 -2.90 20.69
CA THR A 85 -9.50 -3.11 19.89
C THR A 85 -10.80 -3.09 20.70
N GLY A 86 -10.71 -3.23 22.03
CA GLY A 86 -11.87 -3.44 22.90
C GLY A 86 -12.49 -4.84 22.79
N THR A 87 -11.89 -5.78 22.03
CA THR A 87 -12.42 -7.13 21.82
C THR A 87 -11.38 -8.21 22.11
N THR A 88 -11.80 -9.45 22.38
CA THR A 88 -10.88 -10.59 22.46
C THR A 88 -10.52 -11.09 21.05
N LYS A 89 -9.40 -11.80 20.90
CA LYS A 89 -8.94 -12.33 19.60
C LYS A 89 -9.89 -13.34 18.96
N GLU A 90 -10.74 -13.98 19.75
CA GLU A 90 -11.70 -15.01 19.31
C GLU A 90 -13.03 -14.42 18.81
N ALA A 91 -13.30 -13.13 19.08
CA ALA A 91 -14.52 -12.45 18.64
C ALA A 91 -14.34 -11.88 17.22
N GLY A 92 -14.64 -12.71 16.21
CA GLY A 92 -14.49 -12.38 14.78
C GLY A 92 -15.47 -11.36 14.18
N ASP A 93 -16.25 -10.62 14.96
CA ASP A 93 -17.26 -9.68 14.44
C ASP A 93 -17.00 -8.24 14.91
N LEU A 94 -16.40 -7.42 14.04
CA LEU A 94 -16.28 -5.97 14.18
C LEU A 94 -17.64 -5.27 14.46
N ALA A 95 -18.76 -5.92 14.09
CA ALA A 95 -20.11 -5.43 14.36
C ALA A 95 -20.48 -5.43 15.87
N LYS A 96 -19.86 -6.28 16.69
CA LYS A 96 -20.03 -6.30 18.16
C LYS A 96 -19.05 -5.35 18.88
N ALA A 97 -18.01 -4.86 18.20
CA ALA A 97 -16.98 -3.99 18.79
C ALA A 97 -17.50 -2.60 19.22
N LYS A 98 -18.66 -2.15 18.71
CA LYS A 98 -19.31 -0.92 19.20
C LYS A 98 -19.79 -1.03 20.67
N GLN A 99 -19.82 -2.23 21.27
CA GLN A 99 -20.52 -2.48 22.53
C GLN A 99 -19.66 -3.03 23.69
N ALA A 100 -18.42 -3.46 23.47
CA ALA A 100 -17.66 -4.10 24.55
C ALA A 100 -16.95 -3.07 25.45
N ALA A 101 -17.59 -2.72 26.57
CA ALA A 101 -16.98 -2.27 27.82
C ALA A 101 -17.93 -2.59 29.02
N PRO A 102 -17.42 -2.87 30.25
CA PRO A 102 -16.03 -2.81 30.67
C PRO A 102 -15.38 -4.19 30.86
N SER A 103 -14.22 -4.36 30.23
CA SER A 103 -13.14 -5.24 30.70
C SER A 103 -12.04 -4.34 31.26
N GLN A 104 -11.31 -4.82 32.27
CA GLN A 104 -10.14 -4.11 32.80
C GLN A 104 -8.85 -4.80 32.37
N VAL A 105 -7.86 -4.01 31.96
CA VAL A 105 -6.48 -4.47 31.82
C VAL A 105 -5.67 -3.79 32.92
N GLN A 106 -5.12 -4.60 33.83
CA GLN A 106 -4.34 -4.11 34.97
C GLN A 106 -5.08 -3.07 35.83
N GLY A 107 -6.38 -3.26 36.04
CA GLY A 107 -7.22 -2.36 36.84
C GLY A 107 -7.60 -1.03 36.16
N LYS A 108 -7.32 -0.88 34.86
CA LYS A 108 -7.77 0.26 34.05
C LYS A 108 -8.91 -0.15 33.14
N ASP A 109 -9.97 0.64 33.13
CA ASP A 109 -11.11 0.42 32.24
C ASP A 109 -10.70 0.66 30.79
N ILE A 110 -11.14 -0.22 29.91
CA ILE A 110 -10.91 -0.09 28.47
C ILE A 110 -12.04 0.75 27.87
N PRO A 111 -11.73 1.81 27.09
CA PRO A 111 -12.75 2.59 26.41
C PRO A 111 -13.60 1.71 25.48
N PRO A 112 -14.88 2.04 25.23
CA PRO A 112 -15.69 1.32 24.24
C PRO A 112 -14.99 1.29 22.87
N GLY A 113 -14.74 0.07 22.36
CA GLY A 113 -14.00 -0.18 21.12
C GLY A 113 -12.47 0.00 21.22
N GLY A 114 -11.93 0.05 22.44
CA GLY A 114 -10.50 0.17 22.73
C GLY A 114 -9.87 1.51 22.36
N CYS A 115 -8.54 1.57 22.46
CA CYS A 115 -7.75 2.76 22.14
C CYS A 115 -7.91 3.22 20.68
N ILE A 116 -8.16 2.30 19.73
CA ILE A 116 -8.40 2.66 18.31
C ILE A 116 -9.67 3.51 18.20
N ALA A 117 -10.77 3.08 18.82
CA ALA A 117 -12.03 3.81 18.74
C ALA A 117 -11.98 5.12 19.54
N GLU A 118 -11.28 5.14 20.68
CA GLU A 118 -11.03 6.37 21.44
C GLU A 118 -10.24 7.39 20.61
N SER A 119 -9.11 6.96 20.01
CA SER A 119 -8.30 7.81 19.15
C SER A 119 -9.12 8.34 17.98
N THR A 120 -9.92 7.47 17.33
CA THR A 120 -10.81 7.87 16.24
C THR A 120 -11.79 8.95 16.70
N ARG A 121 -12.48 8.77 17.84
CA ARG A 121 -13.41 9.78 18.38
C ARG A 121 -12.73 11.09 18.69
N THR A 122 -11.54 11.06 19.31
CA THR A 122 -10.77 12.27 19.61
C THR A 122 -10.37 13.00 18.34
N LEU A 123 -9.90 12.27 17.33
CA LEU A 123 -9.52 12.84 16.04
C LEU A 123 -10.72 13.41 15.29
N THR A 124 -11.90 12.80 15.38
CA THR A 124 -13.07 13.25 14.60
C THR A 124 -14.02 14.17 15.32
N GLY A 125 -13.78 14.43 16.61
CA GLY A 125 -14.81 15.01 17.48
C GLY A 125 -16.08 14.16 17.55
N GLY A 126 -15.98 12.84 17.32
CA GLY A 126 -17.11 11.90 17.29
C GLY A 126 -17.76 11.66 15.92
N GLY A 127 -17.27 12.27 14.82
CA GLY A 127 -17.72 11.95 13.46
C GLY A 127 -17.18 10.59 12.95
N GLU A 128 -17.97 9.84 12.17
CA GLU A 128 -17.55 8.50 11.67
C GLU A 128 -16.73 8.54 10.36
N GLN A 129 -16.44 9.72 9.79
CA GLN A 129 -16.05 9.90 8.38
C GLN A 129 -14.54 9.83 8.07
N LEU A 130 -13.68 9.32 8.97
CA LEU A 130 -12.23 9.21 8.67
C LEU A 130 -11.91 8.15 7.62
N TYR A 131 -12.68 7.06 7.64
CA TYR A 131 -12.55 5.99 6.67
C TYR A 131 -13.31 6.40 5.40
N ALA A 132 -12.53 6.81 4.40
CA ALA A 132 -13.04 7.32 3.14
C ALA A 132 -13.30 6.14 2.17
N ASP A 133 -14.24 5.26 2.51
CA ASP A 133 -14.57 4.08 1.70
C ASP A 133 -14.87 4.47 0.25
N LEU A 134 -15.60 5.56 0.04
CA LEU A 134 -15.83 6.12 -1.29
C LEU A 134 -14.55 6.46 -2.05
N ALA A 135 -13.55 7.04 -1.38
CA ALA A 135 -12.27 7.34 -2.02
C ALA A 135 -11.49 6.06 -2.36
N GLN A 136 -11.57 5.02 -1.51
CA GLN A 136 -10.98 3.72 -1.79
C GLN A 136 -11.70 2.98 -2.92
N ASP A 137 -13.02 3.05 -2.97
CA ASP A 137 -13.84 2.50 -4.04
C ASP A 137 -13.50 3.19 -5.37
N ILE A 138 -13.44 4.52 -5.40
CA ILE A 138 -13.03 5.28 -6.58
C ILE A 138 -11.61 4.87 -7.02
N ASN A 139 -10.67 4.75 -6.07
CA ASN A 139 -9.31 4.30 -6.34
C ASN A 139 -9.26 2.90 -6.98
N GLY A 140 -10.00 1.92 -6.44
CA GLY A 140 -10.03 0.56 -6.97
C GLY A 140 -10.80 0.42 -8.28
N GLN A 141 -11.93 1.12 -8.43
CA GLN A 141 -12.75 1.05 -9.64
C GLN A 141 -12.11 1.78 -10.82
N SER A 142 -11.46 2.92 -10.59
CA SER A 142 -10.75 3.64 -11.66
C SER A 142 -9.65 2.78 -12.29
N TYR A 143 -8.88 2.04 -11.48
CA TYR A 143 -7.94 1.04 -11.97
C TYR A 143 -8.63 -0.06 -12.81
N LYS A 144 -9.70 -0.68 -12.29
CA LYS A 144 -10.44 -1.75 -12.99
C LYS A 144 -11.05 -1.30 -14.32
N GLU A 145 -11.45 -0.04 -14.42
CA GLU A 145 -11.95 0.54 -15.68
C GLU A 145 -10.80 0.93 -16.62
N SER A 146 -9.66 1.38 -16.08
CA SER A 146 -8.50 1.78 -16.89
C SER A 146 -7.92 0.63 -17.72
N VAL A 147 -7.90 -0.60 -17.21
CA VAL A 147 -7.41 -1.78 -17.96
C VAL A 147 -8.30 -2.13 -19.16
N LYS A 148 -9.53 -1.62 -19.20
CA LYS A 148 -10.48 -1.78 -20.32
C LYS A 148 -10.40 -0.63 -21.32
N ASP A 149 -9.74 0.48 -20.98
CA ASP A 149 -9.62 1.64 -21.86
C ASP A 149 -8.87 1.26 -23.13
N SER A 150 -9.41 1.69 -24.29
CA SER A 150 -8.84 1.36 -25.60
C SER A 150 -7.39 1.82 -25.78
N ARG A 151 -6.97 2.88 -25.09
CA ARG A 151 -5.58 3.37 -25.11
C ARG A 151 -4.66 2.44 -24.35
N VAL A 152 -5.11 1.94 -23.21
CA VAL A 152 -4.36 1.03 -22.35
C VAL A 152 -4.23 -0.35 -22.98
N THR A 153 -5.32 -0.90 -23.52
CA THR A 153 -5.28 -2.19 -24.22
C THR A 153 -4.38 -2.16 -25.47
N LYS A 154 -4.31 -1.02 -26.19
CA LYS A 154 -3.33 -0.81 -27.26
C LYS A 154 -1.89 -0.76 -26.74
N ALA A 155 -1.64 -0.07 -25.62
CA ALA A 155 -0.33 -0.03 -25.00
C ALA A 155 0.12 -1.42 -24.51
N PHE A 156 -0.79 -2.23 -23.95
CA PHE A 156 -0.53 -3.62 -23.59
C PHE A 156 -0.16 -4.47 -24.80
N ALA A 157 -0.86 -4.32 -25.92
CA ALA A 157 -0.52 -5.03 -27.15
C ALA A 157 0.88 -4.64 -27.68
N ALA A 158 1.23 -3.35 -27.65
CA ALA A 158 2.56 -2.87 -28.03
C ALA A 158 3.66 -3.43 -27.11
N TRP A 159 3.43 -3.40 -25.79
CA TRP A 159 4.34 -3.97 -24.81
C TRP A 159 4.51 -5.49 -24.99
N SER A 160 3.41 -6.21 -25.22
CA SER A 160 3.42 -7.65 -25.46
C SER A 160 4.23 -8.01 -26.71
N ALA A 161 4.11 -7.21 -27.78
CA ALA A 161 4.93 -7.36 -28.98
C ALA A 161 6.42 -7.13 -28.70
N CYS A 162 6.76 -6.12 -27.90
CA CYS A 162 8.14 -5.87 -27.46
C CYS A 162 8.70 -7.05 -26.65
N MET A 163 7.94 -7.56 -25.67
CA MET A 163 8.32 -8.72 -24.87
C MET A 163 8.53 -9.96 -25.74
N LYS A 164 7.65 -10.18 -26.73
CA LYS A 164 7.76 -11.28 -27.69
C LYS A 164 9.03 -11.17 -28.54
N GLY A 165 9.41 -9.94 -28.94
CA GLY A 165 10.68 -9.67 -29.61
C GLY A 165 11.91 -10.01 -28.76
N LYS A 166 11.77 -9.98 -27.43
CA LYS A 166 12.81 -10.38 -26.45
C LYS A 166 12.71 -11.85 -26.03
N GLY A 167 11.81 -12.64 -26.62
CA GLY A 167 11.65 -14.07 -26.33
C GLY A 167 10.65 -14.40 -25.21
N TYR A 168 9.90 -13.43 -24.71
CA TYR A 168 8.93 -13.62 -23.62
C TYR A 168 7.50 -13.42 -24.09
N SER A 169 6.57 -14.26 -23.66
CA SER A 169 5.18 -14.21 -24.12
C SER A 169 4.21 -13.97 -22.97
N TYR A 170 3.80 -12.72 -22.81
CA TYR A 170 2.81 -12.26 -21.82
C TYR A 170 1.80 -11.35 -22.50
N LYS A 171 0.51 -11.45 -22.12
CA LYS A 171 -0.55 -10.63 -22.76
C LYS A 171 -0.60 -9.21 -22.22
N ASP A 172 -0.21 -9.04 -20.97
CA ASP A 172 -0.20 -7.78 -20.23
C ASP A 172 0.91 -7.83 -19.16
N PRO A 173 1.38 -6.66 -18.66
CA PRO A 173 2.48 -6.60 -17.71
C PRO A 173 2.19 -7.29 -16.37
N MET A 174 0.93 -7.39 -15.95
CA MET A 174 0.59 -8.05 -14.69
C MET A 174 0.78 -9.56 -14.78
N GLN A 175 0.58 -10.18 -15.95
CA GLN A 175 0.92 -11.60 -16.13
C GLN A 175 2.41 -11.90 -15.94
N ALA A 176 3.30 -10.97 -16.31
CA ALA A 176 4.72 -11.15 -16.10
C ALA A 176 5.10 -10.93 -14.63
N ASN A 177 4.52 -9.90 -14.00
CA ASN A 177 4.71 -9.57 -12.58
C ASN A 177 4.18 -10.67 -11.64
N ASP A 178 3.05 -11.26 -11.98
CA ASP A 178 2.33 -12.24 -11.16
C ASP A 178 2.57 -13.69 -11.64
N ASP A 179 3.59 -13.91 -12.47
CA ASP A 179 3.92 -15.24 -12.98
C ASP A 179 4.25 -16.19 -11.80
N PRO A 180 3.51 -17.31 -11.63
CA PRO A 180 3.72 -18.22 -10.51
C PRO A 180 5.15 -18.77 -10.39
N LYS A 181 5.91 -18.85 -11.49
CA LYS A 181 7.31 -19.29 -11.43
C LYS A 181 8.22 -18.30 -10.66
N PHE A 182 7.81 -17.04 -10.57
CA PHE A 182 8.50 -15.99 -9.81
C PHE A 182 7.89 -15.78 -8.42
N ALA A 183 6.83 -16.50 -8.04
CA ALA A 183 6.19 -16.38 -6.73
C ALA A 183 7.00 -16.99 -5.56
N VAL A 184 8.21 -17.46 -5.81
CA VAL A 184 9.13 -18.02 -4.80
C VAL A 184 9.94 -16.93 -4.10
N ALA A 185 10.53 -17.26 -2.93
CA ALA A 185 11.31 -16.30 -2.14
C ALA A 185 12.67 -15.96 -2.76
N THR A 186 13.28 -16.91 -3.48
CA THR A 186 14.60 -16.73 -4.08
C THR A 186 14.46 -16.09 -5.45
N VAL A 187 15.10 -14.94 -5.65
CA VAL A 187 15.18 -14.29 -6.96
C VAL A 187 16.07 -15.11 -7.90
N SER A 188 15.51 -15.51 -9.04
CA SER A 188 16.24 -16.27 -10.05
C SER A 188 16.85 -15.36 -11.12
N ALA A 189 17.89 -15.84 -11.82
CA ALA A 189 18.45 -15.12 -12.97
C ALA A 189 17.41 -14.94 -14.09
N GLU A 190 16.48 -15.88 -14.25
CA GLU A 190 15.37 -15.77 -15.20
C GLU A 190 14.42 -14.64 -14.78
N GLU A 191 14.07 -14.53 -13.50
CA GLU A 191 13.21 -13.45 -12.99
C GLU A 191 13.80 -12.08 -13.26
N ILE A 192 15.10 -11.89 -12.97
CA ILE A 192 15.82 -10.65 -13.26
C ILE A 192 15.79 -10.34 -14.76
N ALA A 193 16.02 -11.34 -15.62
CA ALA A 193 16.01 -11.15 -17.07
C ALA A 193 14.62 -10.74 -17.58
N VAL A 194 13.55 -11.41 -17.12
CA VAL A 194 12.18 -11.07 -17.52
C VAL A 194 11.76 -9.69 -17.00
N ALA A 195 12.03 -9.38 -15.73
CA ALA A 195 11.70 -8.08 -15.14
C ALA A 195 12.46 -6.93 -15.83
N THR A 196 13.74 -7.15 -16.16
CA THR A 196 14.53 -6.16 -16.90
C THR A 196 13.97 -5.93 -18.31
N ALA A 197 13.57 -7.00 -19.01
CA ALA A 197 12.91 -6.91 -20.31
C ALA A 197 11.55 -6.20 -20.23
N ASP A 198 10.75 -6.49 -19.20
CA ASP A 198 9.47 -5.86 -18.93
C ASP A 198 9.62 -4.34 -18.75
N VAL A 199 10.51 -3.90 -17.84
CA VAL A 199 10.74 -2.47 -17.62
C VAL A 199 11.25 -1.78 -18.88
N ALA A 200 12.13 -2.41 -19.65
CA ALA A 200 12.59 -1.86 -20.93
C ALA A 200 11.43 -1.70 -21.92
N CYS A 201 10.57 -2.71 -22.06
CA CYS A 201 9.41 -2.66 -22.94
C CYS A 201 8.35 -1.65 -22.46
N LYS A 202 8.15 -1.48 -21.16
CA LYS A 202 7.28 -0.44 -20.58
C LYS A 202 7.79 0.96 -20.94
N ASN A 203 9.10 1.19 -20.83
CA ASN A 203 9.73 2.46 -21.17
C ASN A 203 9.70 2.80 -22.66
N GLU A 204 9.89 1.79 -23.52
CA GLU A 204 9.85 1.91 -24.98
C GLU A 204 8.44 2.25 -25.47
N THR A 205 7.42 1.59 -24.90
CA THR A 205 6.03 1.75 -25.32
C THR A 205 5.27 2.85 -24.57
N LYS A 206 5.92 3.50 -23.58
CA LYS A 206 5.30 4.47 -22.68
C LYS A 206 4.05 3.91 -21.97
N LEU A 207 4.06 2.61 -21.70
CA LEU A 207 2.88 1.91 -21.19
C LEU A 207 2.35 2.53 -19.89
N VAL A 208 3.24 2.80 -18.94
CA VAL A 208 2.86 3.32 -17.62
C VAL A 208 2.26 4.72 -17.74
N ASP A 209 2.85 5.60 -18.56
CA ASP A 209 2.34 6.96 -18.79
C ASP A 209 0.93 6.93 -19.41
N VAL A 210 0.70 6.06 -20.39
CA VAL A 210 -0.60 5.88 -21.03
C VAL A 210 -1.63 5.34 -20.03
N TRP A 211 -1.25 4.33 -19.25
CA TRP A 211 -2.13 3.69 -18.29
C TRP A 211 -2.51 4.63 -17.15
N HIS A 212 -1.51 5.21 -16.48
CA HIS A 212 -1.72 6.19 -15.42
C HIS A 212 -2.54 7.39 -15.92
N GLY A 213 -2.25 7.92 -17.11
CA GLY A 213 -3.01 9.03 -17.68
C GLY A 213 -4.48 8.67 -17.94
N ALA A 214 -4.77 7.45 -18.40
CA ALA A 214 -6.13 6.97 -18.58
C ALA A 214 -6.86 6.76 -17.24
N GLU A 215 -6.20 6.13 -16.26
CA GLU A 215 -6.74 5.93 -14.91
C GLU A 215 -7.05 7.26 -14.22
N ALA A 216 -6.13 8.23 -14.25
CA ALA A 216 -6.32 9.54 -13.66
C ALA A 216 -7.54 10.27 -14.25
N GLN A 217 -7.77 10.17 -15.56
CA GLN A 217 -8.95 10.74 -16.21
C GLN A 217 -10.25 10.05 -15.77
N ILE A 218 -10.24 8.73 -15.63
CA ILE A 218 -11.40 7.96 -15.13
C ILE A 218 -11.68 8.32 -13.67
N GLN A 219 -10.64 8.34 -12.85
CA GLN A 219 -10.71 8.70 -11.44
C GLN A 219 -11.27 10.11 -11.25
N GLN A 220 -10.78 11.10 -12.02
CA GLN A 220 -11.29 12.47 -11.96
C GLN A 220 -12.79 12.55 -12.33
N LYS A 221 -13.24 11.78 -13.31
CA LYS A 221 -14.68 11.71 -13.66
C LYS A 221 -15.50 11.13 -12.50
N MET A 222 -15.02 10.07 -11.86
CA MET A 222 -15.69 9.46 -10.71
C MET A 222 -15.74 10.41 -9.51
N ILE A 223 -14.64 11.14 -9.23
CA ILE A 223 -14.58 12.18 -8.19
C ILE A 223 -15.59 13.29 -8.50
N ASN A 224 -15.61 13.81 -9.73
CA ASN A 224 -16.52 14.88 -10.14
C ASN A 224 -18.00 14.45 -10.03
N ALA A 225 -18.32 13.20 -10.36
CA ALA A 225 -19.65 12.64 -10.20
C ALA A 225 -20.09 12.50 -8.73
N LYS A 226 -19.13 12.54 -7.79
CA LYS A 226 -19.32 12.40 -6.34
C LYS A 226 -18.77 13.60 -5.56
N ALA A 227 -18.73 14.78 -6.20
CA ALA A 227 -18.02 15.94 -5.68
C ALA A 227 -18.50 16.33 -4.26
N LYS A 228 -19.80 16.29 -4.00
CA LYS A 228 -20.37 16.64 -2.69
C LYS A 228 -19.92 15.70 -1.58
N GLU A 229 -19.95 14.39 -1.84
CA GLU A 229 -19.50 13.36 -0.90
C GLU A 229 -17.98 13.44 -0.70
N MET A 230 -17.21 13.68 -1.77
CA MET A 230 -15.76 13.86 -1.70
C MET A 230 -15.36 15.13 -0.93
N ASP A 231 -16.10 16.22 -1.09
CA ASP A 231 -15.90 17.45 -0.31
C ASP A 231 -16.20 17.24 1.18
N ALA A 232 -17.22 16.44 1.51
CA ALA A 232 -17.52 16.09 2.89
C ALA A 232 -16.39 15.27 3.53
N ILE A 233 -15.87 14.28 2.80
CA ILE A 233 -14.71 13.47 3.22
C ILE A 233 -13.47 14.37 3.42
N LYS A 234 -13.20 15.28 2.49
CA LYS A 234 -12.07 16.22 2.58
C LYS A 234 -12.18 17.09 3.82
N LYS A 235 -13.36 17.68 4.08
CA LYS A 235 -13.60 18.50 5.27
C LYS A 235 -13.44 17.69 6.56
N ALA A 236 -13.97 16.46 6.62
CA ALA A 236 -13.80 15.59 7.77
C ALA A 236 -12.32 15.29 8.08
N LYS A 237 -11.52 15.00 7.06
CA LYS A 237 -10.07 14.80 7.21
C LYS A 237 -9.35 16.08 7.67
N GLN A 238 -9.72 17.24 7.14
CA GLN A 238 -9.13 18.52 7.54
C GLN A 238 -9.45 18.87 9.00
N THR A 239 -10.70 18.68 9.43
CA THR A 239 -11.08 18.84 10.84
C THR A 239 -10.26 17.91 11.73
N ALA A 240 -10.07 16.66 11.32
CA ALA A 240 -9.30 15.72 12.12
C ALA A 240 -7.82 16.08 12.23
N LEU A 241 -7.21 16.56 11.15
CA LEU A 241 -5.82 17.04 11.19
C LEU A 241 -5.65 18.25 12.13
N ALA A 242 -6.66 19.13 12.21
CA ALA A 242 -6.63 20.28 13.13
C ALA A 242 -6.66 19.87 14.61
N HIS A 243 -7.17 18.68 14.94
CA HIS A 243 -7.15 18.15 16.32
C HIS A 243 -5.79 17.51 16.70
N VAL A 244 -4.89 17.31 15.74
CA VAL A 244 -3.59 16.64 15.97
C VAL A 244 -2.44 17.63 16.15
N GLN A 245 -2.59 18.85 15.61
CA GLN A 245 -1.63 19.95 15.72
C GLN A 245 -1.66 20.55 17.12
#